data_AF-A0A8J8TQK5-F1
#
_entry.id   AF-A0A8J8TQK5-F1
#
_cell.length_a   1.000
_cell.length_b   1.000
_cell.length_c   1.000
_cell.angle_alpha   90.00
_cell.angle_beta   90.00
_cell.angle_gamma   90.00
#
_symmetry.space_group_name_H-M   'P 1'
#
loop_
_entity.id
_entity.type
_entity.pdbx_description
1 polymer ?
#
loop_
_entity_poly.entity_id
_entity_poly.type
_entity_poly.pdbx_seq_one_letter_code
_entity_poly.pdbx_strand_id
1 'polypeptide(L)'
;MSRRVSRANLTDVFLRDCRRLLLSMRGRFFTRPKPLEPSVLVSLSAAEAERLLGEHHFAPNWDMSFAYFGEVCNLRRVEYVTDHPSGYEWWQVHVRGYHHPEGLELTAHFETDPSESPDAHVDRVGIDIERGLEELKRVLESNDVPYRSLTPTEVASLQ
;
A
#
# COMPACT_ATOMS: atom_id res chain seq x y z
N MET A 1 13.38 -34.12 -14.37
CA MET A 1 14.34 -33.79 -13.30
C MET A 1 13.57 -33.38 -12.06
N SER A 2 13.63 -34.17 -10.98
CA SER A 2 12.94 -33.86 -9.71
C SER A 2 13.71 -32.75 -8.98
N ARG A 3 13.10 -31.58 -8.78
CA ARG A 3 13.67 -30.51 -7.96
C ARG A 3 13.84 -31.06 -6.54
N ARG A 4 15.08 -31.28 -6.10
CA ARG A 4 15.37 -31.54 -4.68
C ARG A 4 14.88 -30.35 -3.87
N VAL A 5 13.77 -30.53 -3.16
CA VAL A 5 13.33 -29.58 -2.13
C VAL A 5 14.38 -29.66 -1.03
N SER A 6 15.23 -28.63 -0.92
CA SER A 6 16.20 -28.57 0.18
C SER A 6 15.44 -28.33 1.48
N ARG A 7 15.95 -28.83 2.61
CA ARG A 7 15.36 -28.55 3.94
C ARG A 7 15.24 -27.04 4.22
N ALA A 8 16.09 -26.20 3.63
CA ALA A 8 16.00 -24.75 3.73
C ALA A 8 14.67 -24.23 3.16
N ASN A 9 14.20 -24.78 2.03
CA ASN A 9 12.92 -24.38 1.44
C ASN A 9 11.72 -24.66 2.35
N LEU A 10 11.75 -25.72 3.16
CA LEU A 10 10.64 -26.04 4.07
C LEU A 10 10.61 -25.07 5.25
N THR A 11 11.78 -24.75 5.81
CA THR A 11 11.89 -23.75 6.88
C THR A 11 11.49 -22.37 6.39
N ASP A 12 11.91 -21.97 5.19
CA ASP A 12 11.55 -20.67 4.60
C ASP A 12 10.04 -20.56 4.32
N VAL A 13 9.43 -21.63 3.80
CA VAL A 13 7.97 -21.69 3.60
C VAL A 13 7.23 -21.59 4.93
N PHE A 14 7.66 -22.34 5.95
CA PHE A 14 7.06 -22.31 7.28
C PHE A 14 7.19 -20.92 7.93
N LEU A 15 8.38 -20.32 7.91
CA LEU A 15 8.61 -18.98 8.47
C LEU A 15 7.80 -17.92 7.73
N ARG A 16 7.69 -18.02 6.40
CA ARG A 16 6.82 -17.14 5.60
C ARG A 16 5.35 -17.28 6.01
N ASP A 17 4.87 -18.50 6.21
CA ASP A 17 3.48 -18.75 6.58
C ASP A 17 3.20 -18.32 8.04
N CYS A 18 4.14 -18.50 8.97
CA CYS A 18 4.07 -17.93 10.31
C CYS A 18 4.06 -16.39 10.30
N ARG A 19 4.92 -15.75 9.48
CA ARG A 19 4.91 -14.30 9.29
C ARG A 19 3.57 -13.83 8.76
N ARG A 20 3.02 -14.50 7.74
CA ARG A 20 1.68 -14.21 7.21
C ARG A 20 0.61 -14.32 8.28
N LEU A 21 0.60 -15.40 9.07
CA LEU A 21 -0.35 -15.59 10.16
C LEU A 21 -0.25 -14.46 11.20
N LEU A 22 0.96 -14.10 11.63
CA LEU A 22 1.20 -13.02 12.58
C LEU A 22 0.72 -11.66 12.04
N LEU A 23 1.02 -11.35 10.78
CA LEU A 23 0.56 -10.14 10.12
C LEU A 23 -0.97 -10.12 9.97
N SER A 24 -1.60 -11.26 9.64
CA SER A 24 -3.06 -11.39 9.59
C SER A 24 -3.71 -11.21 10.96
N MET A 25 -3.12 -11.77 12.02
CA MET A 25 -3.60 -11.54 13.40
C MET A 25 -3.47 -10.06 13.78
N ARG A 26 -2.35 -9.42 13.43
CA ARG A 26 -2.15 -7.99 13.65
C ARG A 26 -3.20 -7.15 12.92
N GLY A 27 -3.44 -7.47 11.65
CA GLY A 27 -4.50 -6.85 10.83
C GLY A 27 -5.93 -7.17 11.24
N ARG A 28 -6.14 -7.98 12.30
CA ARG A 28 -7.47 -8.24 12.87
C ARG A 28 -7.67 -7.62 14.26
N PHE A 29 -6.61 -7.58 15.08
CA PHE A 29 -6.70 -7.15 16.47
C PHE A 29 -6.04 -5.79 16.75
N PHE A 30 -5.12 -5.35 15.89
CA PHE A 30 -4.34 -4.12 16.05
C PHE A 30 -4.52 -3.21 14.83
N THR A 31 -5.78 -2.97 14.46
CA THR A 31 -6.15 -2.13 13.33
C THR A 31 -6.71 -0.79 13.74
N ARG A 32 -6.48 0.21 12.89
CA ARG A 32 -7.20 1.49 12.95
C ARG A 32 -8.42 1.46 12.01
N PRO A 33 -9.46 2.28 12.25
CA PRO A 33 -10.54 2.49 11.29
C PRO A 33 -9.97 2.97 9.95
N LYS A 34 -10.48 2.43 8.84
CA LYS A 34 -10.07 2.82 7.49
C LYS A 34 -10.18 4.35 7.32
N PRO A 35 -9.16 5.04 6.79
CA PRO A 35 -9.23 6.48 6.55
C PRO A 35 -10.26 6.80 5.45
N LEU A 36 -10.88 7.98 5.54
CA LEU A 36 -11.88 8.48 4.59
C LEU A 36 -11.25 9.29 3.45
N GLU A 37 -10.08 8.86 3.01
CA GLU A 37 -9.32 9.57 1.98
C GLU A 37 -9.91 9.28 0.60
N PRO A 38 -9.81 10.22 -0.36
CA PRO A 38 -10.15 9.96 -1.75
C PRO A 38 -9.44 8.72 -2.29
N SER A 39 -10.15 7.91 -3.05
CA SER A 39 -9.62 6.65 -3.58
C SER A 39 -10.05 6.43 -5.03
N VAL A 40 -9.48 5.41 -5.66
CA VAL A 40 -9.91 4.92 -6.96
C VAL A 40 -10.39 3.49 -6.84
N LEU A 41 -11.51 3.19 -7.48
CA LEU A 41 -12.04 1.85 -7.63
C LEU A 41 -11.55 1.25 -8.95
N VAL A 42 -10.92 0.08 -8.86
CA VAL A 42 -10.46 -0.70 -10.02
C VAL A 42 -11.09 -2.09 -10.00
N SER A 43 -11.28 -2.69 -11.18
CA SER A 43 -11.80 -4.06 -11.30
C SER A 43 -10.74 -5.15 -11.03
N LEU A 44 -9.52 -4.77 -10.65
CA LEU A 44 -8.42 -5.68 -10.37
C LEU A 44 -8.61 -6.40 -9.03
N SER A 45 -8.10 -7.62 -8.94
CA SER A 45 -7.87 -8.27 -7.64
C SER A 45 -6.64 -7.68 -6.93
N ALA A 46 -6.52 -7.92 -5.62
CA ALA A 46 -5.35 -7.48 -4.84
C ALA A 46 -4.02 -8.01 -5.41
N ALA A 47 -3.99 -9.27 -5.88
CA ALA A 47 -2.79 -9.87 -6.46
C ALA A 47 -2.43 -9.26 -7.82
N GLU A 48 -3.42 -8.91 -8.64
CA GLU A 48 -3.20 -8.22 -9.91
C GLU A 48 -2.71 -6.79 -9.69
N ALA A 49 -3.28 -6.08 -8.70
CA ALA A 49 -2.81 -4.75 -8.30
C ALA A 49 -1.38 -4.80 -7.76
N GLU A 50 -1.04 -5.78 -6.91
CA GLU A 50 0.32 -5.98 -6.41
C GLU A 50 1.31 -6.24 -7.55
N ARG A 51 0.97 -7.11 -8.51
CA ARG A 51 1.82 -7.37 -9.67
C ARG A 51 2.02 -6.11 -10.52
N LEU A 52 0.92 -5.42 -10.86
CA LEU A 52 0.94 -4.21 -11.68
C LEU A 52 1.79 -3.12 -11.02
N LEU A 53 1.53 -2.79 -9.76
CA LEU A 53 2.28 -1.77 -9.05
C LEU A 53 3.74 -2.21 -8.83
N GLY A 54 3.98 -3.50 -8.64
CA GLY A 54 5.32 -4.09 -8.58
C GLY A 54 6.15 -3.86 -9.83
N GLU A 55 5.55 -3.95 -11.02
CA GLU A 55 6.19 -3.63 -12.30
C GLU A 55 6.59 -2.14 -12.40
N HIS A 56 6.00 -1.28 -11.55
CA HIS A 56 6.31 0.15 -11.42
C HIS A 56 7.10 0.49 -10.14
N HIS A 57 7.88 -0.47 -9.63
CA HIS A 57 8.78 -0.33 -8.47
C HIS A 57 8.09 -0.11 -7.13
N PHE A 58 6.79 -0.37 -7.02
CA PHE A 58 6.16 -0.46 -5.72
C PHE A 58 6.52 -1.79 -5.06
N ALA A 59 7.00 -1.74 -3.83
CA ALA A 59 7.30 -2.91 -3.02
C ALA A 59 6.32 -3.01 -1.85
N PRO A 60 6.07 -4.22 -1.31
CA PRO A 60 5.39 -4.37 -0.03
C PRO A 60 5.97 -3.43 1.03
N ASN A 61 5.11 -2.73 1.74
CA ASN A 61 5.51 -1.80 2.78
C ASN A 61 6.08 -2.55 4.00
N TRP A 62 6.62 -1.80 4.95
CA TRP A 62 7.21 -2.31 6.18
C TRP A 62 6.23 -3.20 6.95
N ASP A 63 6.71 -4.35 7.43
CA ASP A 63 5.90 -5.29 8.22
C ASP A 63 5.26 -4.66 9.46
N MET A 64 5.91 -3.61 9.99
CA MET A 64 5.47 -2.87 11.17
C MET A 64 4.59 -1.66 10.87
N SER A 65 4.35 -1.33 9.59
CA SER A 65 3.46 -0.22 9.19
C SER A 65 2.05 -0.42 9.80
N PHE A 66 1.33 0.65 10.12
CA PHE A 66 -0.04 0.50 10.65
C PHE A 66 -0.92 -0.29 9.67
N ALA A 67 -1.64 -1.28 10.18
CA ALA A 67 -2.67 -1.98 9.44
C ALA A 67 -4.02 -1.31 9.69
N TYR A 68 -4.77 -1.06 8.64
CA TYR A 68 -6.16 -0.62 8.72
C TYR A 68 -7.10 -1.83 8.58
N PHE A 69 -8.28 -1.73 9.19
CA PHE A 69 -9.28 -2.79 9.08
C PHE A 69 -9.68 -3.01 7.62
N GLY A 70 -9.66 -4.26 7.16
CA GLY A 70 -10.02 -4.64 5.79
C GLY A 70 -8.97 -4.32 4.72
N GLU A 71 -7.77 -3.92 5.12
CA GLU A 71 -6.65 -3.66 4.21
C GLU A 71 -6.09 -4.98 3.64
N VAL A 72 -5.98 -5.07 2.32
CA VAL A 72 -5.54 -6.27 1.58
C VAL A 72 -4.39 -6.01 0.63
N CYS A 73 -3.98 -4.76 0.48
CA CYS A 73 -2.83 -4.34 -0.29
C CYS A 73 -2.15 -3.19 0.44
N ASN A 74 -0.83 -3.22 0.58
CA ASN A 74 -0.06 -2.18 1.24
C ASN A 74 1.33 -2.11 0.60
N LEU A 75 1.49 -1.16 -0.33
CA LEU A 75 2.66 -1.04 -1.18
C LEU A 75 3.23 0.37 -1.09
N ARG A 76 4.53 0.49 -1.36
CA ARG A 76 5.23 1.78 -1.36
C ARG A 76 6.25 1.87 -2.48
N ARG A 77 6.50 3.08 -2.97
CA ARG A 77 7.64 3.39 -3.83
C ARG A 77 8.41 4.54 -3.22
N VAL A 78 9.66 4.28 -2.83
CA VAL A 78 10.53 5.27 -2.17
C VAL A 78 11.13 6.21 -3.21
N GLU A 79 11.18 7.50 -2.89
CA GLU A 79 11.67 8.58 -3.74
C GLU A 79 12.60 9.50 -2.93
N TYR A 80 13.70 9.94 -3.55
CA TYR A 80 14.57 10.99 -3.00
C TYR A 80 14.17 12.34 -3.58
N VAL A 81 13.89 13.33 -2.72
CA VAL A 81 13.45 14.68 -3.10
C VAL A 81 14.41 15.70 -2.50
N THR A 82 15.23 16.31 -3.34
CA THR A 82 16.31 17.21 -2.90
C THR A 82 15.80 18.53 -2.30
N ASP A 83 14.70 19.08 -2.83
CA ASP A 83 14.26 20.45 -2.51
C ASP A 83 12.84 20.51 -1.94
N HIS A 84 12.45 19.53 -1.11
CA HIS A 84 11.13 19.58 -0.47
C HIS A 84 11.08 20.70 0.60
N PRO A 85 10.04 21.56 0.65
CA PRO A 85 9.96 22.68 1.59
C PRO A 85 10.08 22.34 3.08
N SER A 86 9.82 21.09 3.46
CA SER A 86 9.96 20.61 4.85
C SER A 86 11.39 20.21 5.23
N GLY A 87 12.32 20.15 4.27
CA GLY A 87 13.72 19.78 4.50
C GLY A 87 14.00 18.27 4.63
N TYR A 88 12.98 17.41 4.49
CA TYR A 88 13.17 15.96 4.42
C TYR A 88 13.49 15.53 2.99
N GLU A 89 14.39 14.55 2.86
CA GLU A 89 14.89 14.11 1.55
C GLU A 89 14.31 12.77 1.09
N TRP A 90 13.96 11.87 2.03
CA TRP A 90 13.41 10.56 1.71
C TRP A 90 11.91 10.51 1.91
N TRP A 91 11.21 10.16 0.84
CA TRP A 91 9.75 10.14 0.76
C TRP A 91 9.27 8.84 0.12
N GLN A 92 7.97 8.62 0.16
CA GLN A 92 7.34 7.51 -0.53
C GLN A 92 5.97 7.87 -1.07
N VAL A 93 5.62 7.31 -2.22
CA VAL A 93 4.22 7.12 -2.61
C VAL A 93 3.75 5.83 -1.94
N HIS A 94 2.78 5.95 -1.05
CA HIS A 94 2.19 4.83 -0.32
C HIS A 94 0.81 4.53 -0.89
N VAL A 95 0.58 3.29 -1.31
CA VAL A 95 -0.71 2.80 -1.82
C VAL A 95 -1.28 1.79 -0.82
N ARG A 96 -2.54 1.98 -0.45
CA ARG A 96 -3.30 1.01 0.35
C ARG A 96 -4.52 0.55 -0.42
N GLY A 97 -4.83 -0.74 -0.32
CA GLY A 97 -6.00 -1.34 -0.97
C GLY A 97 -6.95 -2.00 0.00
N TYR A 98 -8.24 -1.85 -0.28
CA TYR A 98 -9.35 -2.38 0.51
C TYR A 98 -10.31 -3.16 -0.39
N HIS A 99 -10.93 -4.20 0.17
CA HIS A 99 -11.99 -4.91 -0.54
C HIS A 99 -13.18 -3.99 -0.83
N HIS A 100 -13.69 -4.07 -2.06
CA HIS A 100 -14.91 -3.39 -2.49
C HIS A 100 -15.82 -4.37 -3.23
N PRO A 101 -17.17 -4.28 -3.13
CA PRO A 101 -18.07 -5.20 -3.84
C PRO A 101 -17.87 -5.25 -5.36
N GLU A 102 -17.43 -4.14 -5.95
CA GLU A 102 -17.18 -3.99 -7.39
C GLU A 102 -15.70 -4.19 -7.79
N GLY A 103 -14.81 -4.54 -6.85
CA GLY A 103 -13.39 -4.76 -7.14
C GLY A 103 -12.47 -4.41 -5.98
N LEU A 104 -11.44 -3.61 -6.25
CA LEU A 104 -10.46 -3.17 -5.28
C LEU A 104 -10.47 -1.64 -5.20
N GLU A 105 -10.65 -1.12 -3.99
CA GLU A 105 -10.49 0.29 -3.72
C GLU A 105 -9.04 0.58 -3.35
N LEU A 106 -8.40 1.53 -4.04
CA LEU A 106 -7.01 1.93 -3.81
C LEU A 106 -6.97 3.41 -3.39
N THR A 107 -6.38 3.68 -2.22
CA THR A 107 -5.98 5.04 -1.81
C THR A 107 -4.48 5.18 -1.95
N ALA A 108 -4.01 6.40 -2.21
CA ALA A 108 -2.59 6.69 -2.26
C ALA A 108 -2.28 8.08 -1.74
N HIS A 109 -1.13 8.21 -1.08
CA HIS A 109 -0.62 9.49 -0.58
C HIS A 109 0.90 9.51 -0.63
N PHE A 110 1.46 10.71 -0.79
CA PHE A 110 2.88 10.97 -0.71
C PHE A 110 3.22 11.41 0.71
N GLU A 111 4.24 10.81 1.33
CA GLU A 111 4.62 11.06 2.72
C GLU A 111 6.11 10.82 2.96
N THR A 112 6.61 11.27 4.11
CA THR A 112 7.98 11.00 4.54
C THR A 112 8.20 9.50 4.70
N ASP A 113 9.38 9.03 4.29
CA ASP A 113 9.72 7.60 4.38
C ASP A 113 9.92 7.21 5.87
N PRO A 114 9.21 6.20 6.38
CA PRO A 114 9.26 5.82 7.79
C PRO A 114 10.60 5.20 8.21
N SER A 115 11.42 4.74 7.26
CA SER A 115 12.75 4.17 7.53
C SER A 115 13.73 5.25 7.94
N GLU A 116 13.63 6.40 7.29
CA GLU A 116 14.59 7.52 7.41
C GLU A 116 14.06 8.61 8.34
N SER A 117 12.74 8.79 8.43
CA SER A 117 12.10 9.85 9.22
C SER A 117 10.84 9.35 9.94
N PRO A 118 10.97 8.40 10.88
CA PRO A 118 9.83 7.73 11.53
C PRO A 118 8.92 8.69 12.31
N ASP A 119 9.50 9.65 13.04
CA ASP A 119 8.71 10.61 13.83
C ASP A 119 7.87 11.51 12.91
N ALA A 120 8.51 12.06 11.86
CA ALA A 120 7.83 12.89 10.87
C ALA A 120 6.73 12.14 10.10
N HIS A 121 6.95 10.85 9.84
CA HIS A 121 5.97 9.97 9.22
C HIS A 121 4.75 9.75 10.12
N VAL A 122 4.97 9.44 11.41
CA VAL A 122 3.89 9.26 12.39
C VAL A 122 3.10 10.55 12.58
N ASP A 123 3.78 11.70 12.59
CA ASP A 123 3.17 13.03 12.69
C ASP A 123 2.54 13.52 11.38
N ARG A 124 2.62 12.72 10.30
CA ARG A 124 2.09 13.00 8.96
C ARG A 124 2.61 14.33 8.37
N VAL A 125 3.87 14.66 8.66
CA VAL A 125 4.49 15.90 8.18
C VAL A 125 4.59 15.88 6.65
N GLY A 126 3.97 16.88 6.01
CA GLY A 126 4.03 17.04 4.56
C GLY A 126 3.25 15.98 3.78
N ILE A 127 2.26 15.32 4.39
CA ILE A 127 1.42 14.38 3.67
C ILE A 127 0.68 15.07 2.53
N ASP A 128 0.77 14.48 1.34
CA ASP A 128 0.16 14.99 0.12
C ASP A 128 -0.64 13.88 -0.57
N ILE A 129 -1.95 13.89 -0.33
CA ILE A 129 -2.89 12.90 -0.87
C ILE A 129 -3.07 13.11 -2.37
N GLU A 130 -3.11 14.35 -2.83
CA GLU A 130 -3.34 14.67 -4.24
C GLU A 130 -2.21 14.13 -5.11
N ARG A 131 -0.96 14.44 -4.75
CA ARG A 131 0.23 13.91 -5.43
C ARG A 131 0.26 12.38 -5.42
N GLY A 132 0.00 11.75 -4.28
CA GLY A 132 0.01 10.29 -4.20
C GLY A 132 -1.05 9.64 -5.10
N LEU A 133 -2.26 10.20 -5.12
CA LEU A 133 -3.35 9.72 -5.96
C LEU A 133 -3.09 9.97 -7.45
N GLU A 134 -2.47 11.09 -7.82
CA GLU A 134 -2.03 11.36 -9.18
C GLU A 134 -0.99 10.35 -9.67
N GLU A 135 0.00 10.01 -8.83
CA GLU A 135 1.00 8.99 -9.17
C GLU A 135 0.35 7.61 -9.37
N LEU A 136 -0.61 7.23 -8.52
CA LEU A 136 -1.37 5.99 -8.69
C LEU A 136 -2.16 6.01 -10.00
N LYS A 137 -2.90 7.08 -10.28
CA LYS A 137 -3.67 7.24 -11.53
C LYS A 137 -2.78 7.16 -12.75
N ARG A 138 -1.61 7.81 -12.74
CA ARG A 138 -0.64 7.75 -13.84
C ARG A 138 -0.22 6.31 -14.14
N VAL A 139 0.04 5.49 -13.10
CA VAL A 139 0.35 4.07 -13.30
C VAL A 139 -0.82 3.31 -13.93
N LEU A 140 -2.04 3.52 -13.43
CA LEU A 140 -3.24 2.86 -13.97
C LEU A 140 -3.49 3.25 -15.44
N GLU A 141 -3.41 4.54 -15.76
CA GLU A 141 -3.56 5.08 -17.12
C GLU A 141 -2.50 4.53 -18.06
N SER A 142 -1.23 4.48 -17.63
CA SER A 142 -0.12 3.97 -18.46
C SER A 142 -0.23 2.47 -18.81
N ASN A 143 -1.12 1.75 -18.12
CA ASN A 143 -1.38 0.33 -18.32
C ASN A 143 -2.81 0.04 -18.79
N ASP A 144 -3.53 1.07 -19.27
CA ASP A 144 -4.91 0.96 -19.75
C ASP A 144 -5.88 0.32 -18.73
N VAL A 145 -5.65 0.54 -17.44
CA VAL A 145 -6.51 0.04 -16.37
C VAL A 145 -7.63 1.06 -16.09
N PRO A 146 -8.90 0.73 -16.37
CA PRO A 146 -10.01 1.63 -16.07
C PRO A 146 -10.19 1.76 -14.56
N TYR A 147 -10.46 2.98 -14.12
CA TYR A 147 -10.77 3.26 -12.72
C TYR A 147 -11.88 4.31 -12.58
N ARG A 148 -12.57 4.27 -11.43
CA ARG A 148 -13.54 5.28 -11.01
C ARG A 148 -13.01 6.01 -9.79
N SER A 149 -12.91 7.34 -9.85
CA SER A 149 -12.57 8.13 -8.65
C SER A 149 -13.74 8.09 -7.65
N LEU A 150 -13.42 7.86 -6.38
CA LEU A 150 -14.36 7.90 -5.27
C LEU A 150 -14.09 9.15 -4.43
N THR A 151 -15.15 9.91 -4.15
CA THR A 151 -15.09 11.02 -3.20
C THR A 151 -15.05 10.50 -1.75
N PRO A 152 -14.52 11.27 -0.79
CA PRO A 152 -14.56 10.90 0.63
C PRO A 152 -15.95 10.50 1.14
N THR A 153 -17.01 11.15 0.63
CA THR A 153 -18.40 10.84 0.98
C THR A 153 -18.82 9.48 0.47
N GLU A 154 -18.43 9.11 -0.74
CA GLU A 154 -18.68 7.76 -1.29
C GLU A 154 -17.89 6.71 -0.51
N VAL A 155 -16.62 6.97 -0.18
CA VAL A 155 -15.79 6.09 0.65
C VAL A 155 -16.42 5.85 2.02
N ALA A 156 -16.97 6.90 2.64
CA ALA A 156 -17.64 6.80 3.93
C ALA A 156 -18.92 5.95 3.89
N SER A 157 -19.62 5.92 2.76
CA SER A 157 -20.84 5.12 2.58
C SER A 157 -20.59 3.61 2.48
N LEU A 158 -19.32 3.21 2.36
CA LEU A 158 -18.87 1.83 2.14
C LEU A 158 -18.24 1.20 3.40
N GLN A 159 -18.14 1.93 4.51
CA GLN A 159 -17.66 1.45 5.81
C GLN A 159 -18.79 0.83 6.65
#